data_AF-A0A0P0X5S5-F1
#
_entry.id   AF-A0A0P0X5S5-F1
#
_cell.length_a   1.000
_cell.length_b   1.000
_cell.length_c   1.000
_cell.angle_alpha   90.00
_cell.angle_beta   90.00
_cell.angle_gamma   90.00
#
_symmetry.space_group_name_H-M   'P 1'
#
loop_
_entity.id
_entity.type
_entity.pdbx_description
1 polymer ?
#
loop_
_entity_poly.entity_id
_entity_poly.type
_entity_poly.pdbx_seq_one_letter_code
_entity_poly.pdbx_strand_id
1 'polypeptide(L)'
;VRLKRYLEMRGADGGPWRRLCALPAFWVGLLYDEESLQSISDMTSDWTNEEREMLRRKVPVTGLKTPFRDGYVRDLAEEILQLSKNGLERRGYKEVGFLREVDAVISSGVTPAERLLNLYETKWQRSVDPVFQELLY
;
A
#
# COMPACT_ATOMS: atom_id res chain seq x y z
N VAL A 1 6.83 -4.44 -11.63
CA VAL A 1 8.03 -3.57 -11.62
C VAL A 1 8.59 -3.49 -13.03
N ARG A 2 9.22 -2.37 -13.43
CA ARG A 2 9.91 -2.26 -14.73
C ARG A 2 11.35 -1.79 -14.51
N LEU A 3 12.30 -2.41 -15.20
CA LEU A 3 13.72 -2.04 -15.20
C LEU A 3 14.07 -1.20 -16.44
N LYS A 4 14.78 -0.11 -16.22
CA LYS A 4 15.49 0.71 -17.21
C LYS A 4 16.88 1.04 -16.65
N ARG A 5 17.36 2.28 -16.81
CA ARG A 5 18.48 2.83 -16.01
C ARG A 5 18.13 2.97 -14.52
N TYR A 6 16.86 2.80 -14.18
CA TYR A 6 16.29 2.88 -12.84
C TYR A 6 15.13 1.87 -12.73
N LEU A 7 14.67 1.60 -11.52
CA LEU A 7 13.51 0.75 -11.25
C LEU A 7 12.24 1.58 -11.12
N GLU A 8 11.14 1.07 -11.69
CA GLU A 8 9.82 1.71 -11.62
C GLU A 8 8.81 0.81 -10.89
N MET A 9 8.21 1.34 -9.82
CA MET A 9 7.09 0.73 -9.11
C MET A 9 5.78 1.19 -9.76
N ARG A 10 4.97 0.23 -10.22
CA ARG A 10 3.83 0.49 -11.14
C ARG A 10 2.50 -0.08 -10.65
N GLY A 11 2.40 -0.44 -9.37
CA GLY A 11 1.29 -1.20 -8.81
C GLY A 11 0.24 -0.38 -8.06
N ALA A 12 0.42 0.94 -7.95
CA ALA A 12 -0.46 1.79 -7.16
C ALA A 12 -1.43 2.58 -8.04
N ASP A 13 -2.67 2.70 -7.58
CA ASP A 13 -3.66 3.59 -8.17
C ASP A 13 -3.30 5.06 -7.92
N GLY A 14 -3.82 5.95 -8.77
CA GLY A 14 -3.81 7.38 -8.50
C GLY A 14 -4.66 7.73 -7.28
N GLY A 15 -4.43 8.91 -6.69
CA GLY A 15 -5.22 9.37 -5.57
C GLY A 15 -4.86 10.80 -5.15
N PRO A 16 -5.57 11.35 -4.15
CA PRO A 16 -5.32 12.69 -3.64
C PRO A 16 -3.87 12.91 -3.17
N TRP A 17 -3.48 14.17 -3.07
CA TRP A 17 -2.09 14.61 -2.83
C TRP A 17 -1.36 13.84 -1.72
N ARG A 18 -2.01 13.56 -0.59
CA ARG A 18 -1.39 12.84 0.53
C ARG A 18 -0.92 11.45 0.13
N ARG A 19 -1.69 10.74 -0.70
CA ARG A 19 -1.34 9.41 -1.23
C ARG A 19 -0.25 9.48 -2.30
N LEU A 20 -0.22 10.57 -3.10
CA LEU A 20 0.87 10.80 -4.05
C LEU A 20 2.22 10.96 -3.33
N CYS A 21 2.24 11.62 -2.16
CA CYS A 21 3.45 11.73 -1.34
C CYS A 21 3.79 10.42 -0.59
N ALA A 22 2.78 9.65 -0.18
CA ALA A 22 2.98 8.41 0.55
C ALA A 22 3.59 7.29 -0.31
N LEU A 23 3.21 7.19 -1.58
CA LEU A 23 3.71 6.15 -2.50
C LEU A 23 5.25 6.12 -2.63
N PRO A 24 5.95 7.22 -2.95
CA PRO A 24 7.40 7.22 -3.02
C PRO A 24 8.03 6.99 -1.64
N ALA A 25 7.46 7.58 -0.58
CA ALA A 25 7.97 7.37 0.79
C ALA A 25 7.96 5.89 1.19
N PHE A 26 6.88 5.17 0.84
CA PHE A 26 6.75 3.73 1.12
C PHE A 26 7.89 2.93 0.50
N TRP A 27 8.16 3.13 -0.79
CA TRP A 27 9.23 2.43 -1.49
C TRP A 27 10.64 2.87 -1.07
N VAL A 28 10.84 4.16 -0.78
CA VAL A 28 12.12 4.65 -0.24
C VAL A 28 12.42 4.00 1.11
N GLY A 29 11.44 3.92 2.01
CA GLY A 29 11.61 3.27 3.31
C GLY A 29 11.95 1.78 3.23
N LEU A 30 11.48 1.08 2.19
CA LEU A 30 11.77 -0.34 2.02
C LEU A 30 13.08 -0.62 1.27
N LEU A 31 13.38 0.16 0.25
CA LEU A 31 14.42 -0.19 -0.73
C LEU A 31 15.73 0.57 -0.52
N TYR A 32 15.72 1.73 0.14
CA TYR A 32 16.88 2.62 0.26
C TYR A 32 17.54 2.57 1.64
N ASP A 33 17.25 1.50 2.37
CA ASP A 33 17.86 1.14 3.65
C ASP A 33 18.20 -0.36 3.60
N GLU A 34 19.45 -0.71 3.91
CA GLU A 34 19.94 -2.08 3.73
C GLU A 34 19.25 -3.09 4.66
N GLU A 35 18.97 -2.70 5.91
CA GLU A 35 18.28 -3.56 6.89
C GLU A 35 16.83 -3.84 6.47
N SER A 36 16.10 -2.81 6.03
CA SER A 36 14.73 -2.97 5.52
C SER A 36 14.70 -3.81 4.24
N LEU A 37 15.65 -3.58 3.33
CA LEU A 37 15.73 -4.34 2.09
C LEU A 37 16.02 -5.82 2.35
N GLN A 38 16.97 -6.12 3.24
CA GLN A 38 17.29 -7.49 3.61
C GLN A 38 16.10 -8.17 4.29
N SER A 39 15.42 -7.48 5.20
CA SER A 39 14.24 -8.01 5.90
C SER A 39 13.10 -8.38 4.94
N ILE A 40 12.85 -7.56 3.91
CA ILE A 40 11.86 -7.87 2.87
C ILE A 40 12.32 -9.04 1.98
N SER A 41 13.61 -9.10 1.65
CA SER A 41 14.18 -10.22 0.90
C SER A 41 13.97 -11.54 1.64
N ASP A 42 14.25 -11.56 2.95
CA ASP A 42 14.09 -12.74 3.79
C ASP A 42 12.61 -13.13 3.95
N MET A 43 11.75 -12.15 4.22
CA MET A 43 10.28 -12.32 4.34
C MET A 43 9.63 -12.93 3.09
N THR A 44 10.19 -12.65 1.91
CA THR A 44 9.64 -13.11 0.62
C THR A 44 10.42 -14.26 0.00
N SER A 45 11.44 -14.78 0.69
CA SER A 45 12.39 -15.76 0.17
C SER A 45 11.76 -17.11 -0.17
N ASP A 46 10.74 -17.53 0.59
CA ASP A 46 10.03 -18.80 0.42
C ASP A 46 8.73 -18.66 -0.40
N TRP A 47 8.43 -17.48 -0.94
CA TRP A 47 7.21 -17.27 -1.72
C TRP A 47 7.31 -18.00 -3.06
N THR A 48 6.26 -18.74 -3.39
CA THR A 48 6.15 -19.43 -4.68
C THR A 48 5.70 -18.46 -5.78
N ASN A 49 5.86 -18.87 -7.05
CA ASN A 49 5.33 -18.10 -8.18
C ASN A 49 3.80 -18.06 -8.14
N GLU A 50 3.19 -19.16 -7.72
CA GLU A 50 1.75 -19.36 -7.61
C GLU A 50 1.17 -18.45 -6.52
N GLU A 51 1.84 -18.33 -5.37
CA GLU A 51 1.47 -17.38 -4.30
C GLU A 51 1.54 -15.93 -4.79
N ARG A 52 2.64 -15.54 -5.45
CA ARG A 52 2.79 -14.17 -6.01
C ARG A 52 1.71 -13.85 -7.03
N GLU A 53 1.42 -14.78 -7.94
CA GLU A 53 0.37 -14.60 -8.96
C GLU A 53 -1.02 -14.58 -8.34
N MET A 54 -1.26 -15.41 -7.31
CA MET A 54 -2.51 -15.41 -6.54
C MET A 54 -2.76 -14.04 -5.93
N LEU A 55 -1.77 -13.48 -5.22
CA LEU A 55 -1.85 -12.15 -4.62
C LEU A 55 -2.13 -11.09 -5.70
N ARG A 56 -1.37 -11.10 -6.80
CA ARG A 56 -1.55 -10.16 -7.93
C ARG A 56 -2.98 -10.18 -8.49
N ARG A 57 -3.62 -11.35 -8.54
CA ARG A 57 -4.98 -11.51 -9.07
C ARG A 57 -6.08 -11.24 -8.04
N LYS A 58 -5.87 -11.56 -6.77
CA LYS A 58 -6.92 -11.47 -5.73
C LYS A 58 -6.96 -10.12 -5.01
N VAL A 59 -5.81 -9.47 -4.79
CA VAL A 59 -5.74 -8.14 -4.15
C VAL A 59 -6.60 -7.09 -4.86
N PRO A 60 -6.69 -7.03 -6.20
CA PRO A 60 -7.60 -6.11 -6.88
C PRO A 60 -9.09 -6.27 -6.50
N VAL A 61 -9.50 -7.46 -6.05
CA VAL A 61 -10.89 -7.76 -5.69
C VAL A 61 -11.15 -7.60 -4.21
N THR A 62 -10.27 -8.14 -3.36
CA THR A 62 -10.51 -8.20 -1.90
C THR A 62 -9.56 -7.34 -1.06
N GLY A 63 -8.61 -6.65 -1.69
CA GLY A 63 -7.70 -5.73 -1.03
C GLY A 63 -6.94 -6.36 0.14
N LEU A 64 -6.91 -5.67 1.28
CA LEU A 64 -6.25 -6.16 2.50
C LEU A 64 -6.92 -7.40 3.10
N LYS A 65 -8.16 -7.71 2.69
CA LYS A 65 -8.92 -8.89 3.13
C LYS A 65 -8.63 -10.13 2.28
N THR A 66 -7.70 -10.06 1.32
CA THR A 66 -7.24 -11.26 0.60
C THR A 66 -6.59 -12.24 1.60
N PRO A 67 -7.05 -13.49 1.70
CA PRO A 67 -6.37 -14.51 2.50
C PRO A 67 -5.00 -14.84 1.93
N PHE A 68 -4.00 -14.96 2.80
CA PHE A 68 -2.64 -15.33 2.43
C PHE A 68 -1.98 -16.14 3.55
N ARG A 69 -1.61 -17.39 3.24
CA ARG A 69 -1.10 -18.38 4.21
C ARG A 69 -2.02 -18.46 5.44
N ASP A 70 -1.49 -18.28 6.64
CA ASP A 70 -2.22 -18.41 7.91
C ASP A 70 -2.98 -17.14 8.33
N GLY A 71 -3.03 -16.11 7.47
CA GLY A 71 -3.68 -14.84 7.76
C GLY A 71 -4.22 -14.12 6.52
N TYR A 72 -4.16 -12.80 6.55
CA TYR A 72 -4.61 -11.92 5.49
C TYR A 72 -3.48 -11.03 4.99
N VAL A 73 -3.64 -10.48 3.79
CA VAL A 73 -2.71 -9.48 3.23
C VAL A 73 -2.56 -8.26 4.16
N ARG A 74 -3.57 -7.95 4.97
CA ARG A 74 -3.48 -6.94 6.03
C ARG A 74 -2.32 -7.21 6.99
N ASP A 75 -2.18 -8.43 7.50
CA ASP A 75 -1.20 -8.78 8.54
C ASP A 75 0.21 -8.59 7.97
N LEU A 76 0.42 -9.07 6.75
CA LEU A 76 1.63 -8.81 5.98
C LEU A 76 1.88 -7.31 5.76
N ALA A 77 0.83 -6.54 5.42
CA ALA A 77 0.96 -5.11 5.18
C ALA A 77 1.37 -4.34 6.46
N GLU A 78 0.91 -4.77 7.64
CA GLU A 78 1.34 -4.22 8.94
C GLU A 78 2.85 -4.38 9.14
N GLU A 79 3.38 -5.58 8.90
CA GLU A 79 4.83 -5.85 8.99
C GLU A 79 5.64 -5.06 7.97
N ILE A 80 5.21 -5.05 6.70
CA ILE A 80 5.89 -4.30 5.63
C ILE A 80 5.86 -2.80 5.90
N LEU A 81 4.74 -2.25 6.40
CA LEU A 81 4.66 -0.84 6.73
C LEU A 81 5.64 -0.49 7.85
N GLN A 82 5.79 -1.36 8.86
CA GLN A 82 6.75 -1.13 9.93
C GLN A 82 8.20 -1.12 9.39
N LEU A 83 8.56 -2.02 8.48
CA LEU A 83 9.86 -2.00 7.82
C LEU A 83 10.09 -0.71 7.02
N SER A 84 9.07 -0.23 6.32
CA SER A 84 9.13 1.03 5.58
C SER A 84 9.35 2.23 6.52
N LYS A 85 8.60 2.29 7.64
CA LYS A 85 8.77 3.31 8.69
C LYS A 85 10.20 3.30 9.22
N ASN A 86 10.72 2.12 9.59
CA ASN A 86 12.08 1.96 10.14
C ASN A 86 13.16 2.45 9.17
N GLY A 87 13.05 2.13 7.88
CA GLY A 87 14.01 2.60 6.88
C GLY A 87 13.97 4.11 6.69
N LEU A 88 12.79 4.74 6.73
CA LEU A 88 12.68 6.21 6.73
C LEU A 88 13.25 6.85 8.01
N GLU A 89 13.09 6.20 9.17
CA GLU A 89 13.70 6.66 10.43
C GLU A 89 15.22 6.62 10.37
N ARG A 90 15.82 5.51 9.91
CA ARG A 90 17.27 5.37 9.76
C ARG A 90 17.89 6.37 8.79
N ARG A 91 17.15 6.76 7.74
CA ARG A 91 17.57 7.83 6.82
C ARG A 91 17.68 9.21 7.48
N GLY A 92 17.00 9.46 8.59
CA GLY A 92 17.16 10.68 9.40
C GLY A 92 16.51 11.97 8.87
N TYR A 93 15.79 11.93 7.75
CA TYR A 93 15.18 13.13 7.13
C TYR A 93 13.79 13.49 7.67
N LYS A 94 13.30 12.81 8.71
CA LYS A 94 11.96 12.99 9.30
C LYS A 94 10.80 12.76 8.31
N GLU A 95 10.97 11.78 7.40
CA GLU A 95 10.04 11.47 6.30
C GLU A 95 8.89 10.52 6.69
N VAL A 96 8.95 9.89 7.87
CA VAL A 96 7.95 8.90 8.34
C VAL A 96 6.51 9.42 8.30
N GLY A 97 6.32 10.74 8.51
CA GLY A 97 5.02 11.38 8.46
C GLY A 97 4.27 11.23 7.14
N PHE A 98 4.97 10.96 6.03
CA PHE A 98 4.33 10.70 4.73
C PHE A 98 3.55 9.37 4.71
N LEU A 99 3.85 8.42 5.60
CA LEU A 99 3.20 7.12 5.64
C LEU A 99 1.89 7.08 6.43
N ARG A 100 1.45 8.20 7.03
CA ARG A 100 0.23 8.26 7.86
C ARG A 100 -1.03 7.78 7.15
N GLU A 101 -1.19 8.10 5.87
CA GLU A 101 -2.36 7.64 5.10
C GLU A 101 -2.35 6.12 4.88
N VAL A 102 -1.17 5.54 4.64
CA VAL A 102 -1.01 4.09 4.46
C VAL A 102 -1.29 3.38 5.78
N ASP A 103 -0.79 3.93 6.88
CA ASP A 103 -1.03 3.47 8.25
C ASP A 103 -2.53 3.43 8.57
N ALA A 104 -3.26 4.52 8.31
CA ALA A 104 -4.70 4.59 8.54
C ALA A 104 -5.48 3.53 7.73
N VAL A 105 -5.08 3.28 6.48
CA VAL A 105 -5.69 2.23 5.64
C VAL A 105 -5.45 0.85 6.24
N ILE A 106 -4.20 0.53 6.59
CA ILE A 106 -3.84 -0.77 7.14
C ILE A 106 -4.50 -1.00 8.51
N SER A 107 -4.40 -0.05 9.43
CA SER A 107 -4.99 -0.15 10.78
C SER A 107 -6.52 -0.33 10.72
N SER A 108 -7.18 0.32 9.76
CA SER A 108 -8.63 0.15 9.55
C SER A 108 -8.99 -1.15 8.83
N GLY A 109 -8.07 -1.73 8.04
CA GLY A 109 -8.37 -2.81 7.11
C GLY A 109 -9.32 -2.42 5.98
N VAL A 110 -9.55 -1.11 5.77
CA VAL A 110 -10.48 -0.57 4.78
C VAL A 110 -9.71 0.26 3.75
N THR A 111 -9.69 -0.24 2.52
CA THR A 111 -9.05 0.43 1.37
C THR A 111 -9.75 1.74 1.00
N PRO A 112 -9.06 2.66 0.30
CA PRO A 112 -9.72 3.86 -0.21
C PRO A 112 -10.91 3.56 -1.12
N ALA A 113 -10.85 2.48 -1.91
CA ALA A 113 -11.95 2.03 -2.76
C ALA A 113 -13.19 1.62 -1.94
N GLU A 114 -12.99 0.86 -0.86
CA GLU A 114 -14.08 0.47 0.04
C GLU A 114 -14.72 1.67 0.75
N ARG A 115 -13.93 2.70 1.10
CA ARG A 115 -14.48 3.95 1.65
C ARG A 115 -15.38 4.66 0.65
N LEU A 116 -14.96 4.73 -0.62
CA LEU A 116 -15.76 5.33 -1.69
C LEU A 116 -17.02 4.51 -1.98
N LEU A 117 -16.93 3.17 -1.98
CA LEU A 117 -18.09 2.30 -2.13
C LEU A 117 -19.10 2.49 -0.99
N ASN A 118 -18.62 2.63 0.25
CA ASN A 118 -19.49 2.92 1.37
C ASN A 118 -20.19 4.28 1.19
N LEU A 119 -19.47 5.33 0.77
CA LEU A 119 -20.08 6.63 0.47
C LEU A 119 -21.10 6.55 -0.67
N TYR A 120 -20.78 5.80 -1.72
CA TYR A 120 -21.66 5.52 -2.86
C TYR A 120 -22.97 4.87 -2.40
N GLU A 121 -22.92 3.78 -1.63
CA GLU A 121 -24.12 3.08 -1.15
C GLU A 121 -24.92 3.88 -0.11
N THR A 122 -24.27 4.81 0.61
CA THR A 122 -24.89 5.57 1.71
C THR A 122 -25.15 7.03 1.32
N LYS A 123 -24.21 7.93 1.60
CA LYS A 123 -24.35 9.38 1.51
C LYS A 123 -24.63 9.85 0.08
N TRP A 124 -24.11 9.16 -0.93
CA TRP A 124 -24.23 9.55 -2.34
C TRP A 124 -25.40 8.87 -3.05
N GLN A 125 -26.15 8.01 -2.37
CA GLN A 125 -27.38 7.39 -2.90
C GLN A 125 -27.18 6.75 -4.28
N ARG A 126 -26.09 6.01 -4.44
CA ARG A 126 -25.68 5.34 -5.69
C ARG A 126 -25.42 6.29 -6.86
N SER A 127 -25.08 7.55 -6.57
CA SER A 127 -24.48 8.46 -7.56
C SER A 127 -22.96 8.50 -7.39
N VAL A 128 -22.25 8.54 -8.53
CA VAL A 128 -20.80 8.77 -8.56
C VAL A 128 -20.44 10.25 -8.65
N ASP A 129 -21.38 11.13 -9.02
CA ASP A 129 -21.11 12.57 -9.23
C ASP A 129 -20.40 13.25 -8.05
N PRO A 130 -20.70 12.93 -6.77
CA PRO A 130 -19.99 13.54 -5.65
C PRO A 130 -18.49 13.21 -5.59
N VAL A 131 -18.02 12.15 -6.26
CA VAL A 131 -16.59 11.79 -6.29
C VAL A 131 -15.74 12.88 -6.91
N PHE A 132 -16.29 13.64 -7.87
CA PHE A 132 -15.61 14.75 -8.53
C PHE A 132 -15.39 15.96 -7.62
N GLN A 133 -16.09 16.02 -6.48
CA GLN A 133 -15.85 17.00 -5.42
C GLN A 133 -15.00 16.41 -4.30
N GLU A 134 -15.29 15.17 -3.89
CA GLU A 134 -14.58 14.49 -2.80
C GLU A 134 -13.09 14.26 -3.10
N LEU A 135 -12.75 13.94 -4.35
CA LEU A 135 -11.37 13.66 -4.78
C LEU A 135 -10.80 14.78 -5.68
N LEU A 136 -11.37 15.98 -5.62
CA LEU A 136 -10.85 17.14 -6.33
C LEU A 136 -9.46 17.52 -5.81
N TYR A 137 -8.55 17.89 -6.72
CA TYR A 137 -7.18 18.32 -6.40
C TYR A 137 -7.10 19.80 -6.02
#